data_AF-A0A285D6B1-F1
#
_entry.id   AF-A0A285D6B1-F1
#
_cell.length_a   1.000
_cell.length_b   1.000
_cell.length_c   1.000
_cell.angle_alpha   90.00
_cell.angle_beta   90.00
_cell.angle_gamma   90.00
#
_symmetry.space_group_name_H-M   'P 1'
#
loop_
_entity.id
_entity.type
_entity.pdbx_description
1 polymer ?
#
loop_
_entity_poly.entity_id
_entity_poly.type
_entity_poly.pdbx_seq_one_letter_code
_entity_poly.pdbx_strand_id
1 'polypeptide(L)'
;MAHSERLRFFHIDIAEVQTAEGTCDAWETFDAAAAQPILDDLTALMPANAFAEFIGTSRSQFDLLVKDGVLAPALDAPGVKAIWSPVQGRAFLDGLLSRAVSLAKVPRGWEHVSKSAQRLKIGPGAIIAAIREGRIPGVGRLEGVEGYAAVHVNHADVTRVLGADSPTAQSIEIFAKAVGLLPPSRLKRLIKAGVIPATRLQNPKTRAFQLYITAEDAAAFHRRYLTPRTLAQEFGRSWQSLTAELRAKEIRPCSPLGEDFGPLYLRADVVSALS
;
A
#
# COMPACT_ATOMS: atom_id res chain seq x y z
N MET A 1 -11.99 49.77 3.48
CA MET A 1 -11.24 48.81 2.62
C MET A 1 -11.10 47.51 3.38
N ALA A 2 -11.67 46.41 2.86
CA ALA A 2 -11.46 44.98 3.23
C ALA A 2 -12.76 44.14 3.38
N HIS A 3 -13.82 44.37 2.59
CA HIS A 3 -15.00 43.48 2.61
C HIS A 3 -15.62 43.14 1.23
N SER A 4 -15.00 43.52 0.10
CA SER A 4 -15.62 43.45 -1.24
C SER A 4 -14.96 42.43 -2.21
N GLU A 5 -14.18 41.47 -1.70
CA GLU A 5 -13.48 40.48 -2.55
C GLU A 5 -14.03 39.04 -2.49
N ARG A 6 -15.10 38.77 -1.75
CA ARG A 6 -15.55 37.38 -1.46
C ARG A 6 -16.56 36.75 -2.44
N LEU A 7 -17.01 37.45 -3.48
CA LEU A 7 -18.03 36.91 -4.41
C LEU A 7 -17.54 36.70 -5.85
N ARG A 8 -16.31 37.10 -6.21
CA ARG A 8 -15.80 37.01 -7.59
C ARG A 8 -15.44 35.59 -8.11
N PHE A 9 -15.82 34.52 -7.42
CA PHE A 9 -15.47 33.14 -7.84
C PHE A 9 -16.67 32.26 -8.23
N PHE A 10 -17.86 32.84 -8.38
CA PHE A 10 -19.03 32.13 -8.89
C PHE A 10 -19.14 32.33 -10.41
N HIS A 11 -18.50 31.47 -11.19
CA HIS A 11 -18.88 31.26 -12.59
C HIS A 11 -19.66 29.95 -12.66
N ILE A 12 -20.97 30.06 -12.42
CA ILE A 12 -21.95 29.02 -12.72
C ILE A 12 -22.48 29.35 -14.11
N ASP A 13 -21.95 28.67 -15.13
CA ASP A 13 -22.53 28.63 -16.48
C ASP A 13 -23.85 27.86 -16.44
N ILE A 14 -24.93 28.39 -15.84
CA ILE A 14 -26.35 28.16 -16.20
C ILE A 14 -27.20 29.21 -15.43
N ALA A 15 -27.25 30.44 -15.92
CA ALA A 15 -28.37 31.38 -15.81
C ALA A 15 -27.89 32.75 -16.28
N GLU A 16 -28.65 33.40 -17.15
CA GLU A 16 -28.33 34.70 -17.75
C GLU A 16 -28.24 35.79 -16.66
N VAL A 17 -27.02 36.12 -16.23
CA VAL A 17 -26.76 37.20 -15.27
C VAL A 17 -26.93 38.55 -15.99
N GLN A 18 -27.96 39.32 -15.66
CA GLN A 18 -28.07 40.70 -16.13
C GLN A 18 -27.24 41.63 -15.23
N THR A 19 -26.14 42.15 -15.77
CA THR A 19 -25.29 43.13 -15.10
C THR A 19 -25.89 44.53 -15.22
N ALA A 20 -26.38 45.10 -14.13
CA ALA A 20 -26.70 46.52 -14.06
C ALA A 20 -25.41 47.32 -13.75
N GLU A 21 -25.08 48.29 -14.61
CA GLU A 21 -23.93 49.19 -14.44
C GLU A 21 -24.15 50.15 -13.24
N GLY A 22 -23.20 50.19 -12.29
CA GLY A 22 -23.11 51.31 -11.34
C GLY A 22 -22.56 51.01 -9.93
N THR A 23 -21.23 51.08 -9.80
CA THR A 23 -20.36 51.39 -8.62
C THR A 23 -20.78 51.05 -7.17
N CYS A 24 -19.85 50.33 -6.50
CA CYS A 24 -19.66 50.06 -5.06
C CYS A 24 -20.67 49.12 -4.39
N ASP A 25 -20.16 47.97 -3.91
CA ASP A 25 -20.88 46.82 -3.34
C ASP A 25 -21.91 46.20 -4.29
N ALA A 26 -21.42 45.51 -5.32
CA ALA A 26 -22.26 44.71 -6.21
C ALA A 26 -22.87 43.54 -5.44
N TRP A 27 -24.06 43.76 -4.87
CA TRP A 27 -24.96 42.69 -4.48
C TRP A 27 -25.42 42.01 -5.77
N GLU A 28 -24.79 40.88 -6.11
CA GLU A 28 -25.32 40.01 -7.15
C GLU A 28 -26.64 39.44 -6.64
N THR A 29 -27.75 39.95 -7.19
CA THR A 29 -29.08 39.41 -6.93
C THR A 29 -29.27 38.18 -7.80
N PHE A 30 -29.48 37.02 -7.18
CA PHE A 30 -29.88 35.79 -7.87
C PHE A 30 -31.38 35.56 -7.71
N ASP A 31 -31.97 34.78 -8.62
CA ASP A 31 -33.38 34.39 -8.51
C ASP A 31 -33.56 33.46 -7.29
N ALA A 32 -34.27 33.97 -6.28
CA ALA A 32 -34.52 33.25 -5.03
C ALA A 32 -35.34 31.96 -5.24
N ALA A 33 -36.27 31.95 -6.19
CA ALA A 33 -37.08 30.77 -6.48
C ALA A 33 -36.27 29.71 -7.25
N ALA A 34 -35.39 30.13 -8.16
CA ALA A 34 -34.48 29.23 -8.87
C ALA A 34 -33.39 28.64 -7.95
N ALA A 35 -32.95 29.38 -6.94
CA ALA A 35 -31.99 28.91 -5.95
C ALA A 35 -32.62 28.10 -4.80
N GLN A 36 -33.96 28.12 -4.66
CA GLN A 36 -34.66 27.47 -3.55
C GLN A 36 -34.34 25.97 -3.40
N PRO A 37 -34.29 25.15 -4.46
CA PRO A 37 -33.91 23.73 -4.33
C PRO A 37 -32.49 23.53 -3.79
N ILE A 38 -31.55 24.42 -4.17
CA ILE A 38 -30.17 24.40 -3.69
C ILE A 38 -30.11 24.82 -2.22
N LEU A 39 -30.91 25.82 -1.83
CA LEU A 39 -31.02 26.29 -0.45
C LEU A 39 -31.69 25.24 0.47
N ASP A 40 -32.71 24.54 -0.03
CA ASP A 40 -33.37 23.45 0.69
C ASP A 40 -32.38 22.29 0.91
N ASP A 41 -31.59 21.92 -0.10
CA ASP A 41 -30.50 20.95 0.04
C ASP A 41 -29.39 21.45 1.01
N LEU A 42 -29.08 22.76 0.99
CA LEU A 42 -28.09 23.41 1.85
C LEU A 42 -28.47 23.42 3.32
N THR A 43 -29.76 23.54 3.66
CA THR A 43 -30.23 23.55 5.07
C THR A 43 -29.97 22.24 5.82
N ALA A 44 -29.70 21.15 5.10
CA ALA A 44 -29.27 19.87 5.68
C ALA A 44 -27.75 19.66 5.69
N LEU A 45 -26.96 20.52 5.03
CA LEU A 45 -25.52 20.32 4.93
C LEU A 45 -24.80 20.70 6.22
N MET A 46 -23.66 20.05 6.45
CA MET A 46 -22.95 20.14 7.72
C MET A 46 -21.44 20.32 7.56
N PRO A 47 -20.76 20.93 8.55
CA PRO A 47 -19.32 21.03 8.55
C PRO A 47 -18.66 19.66 8.76
N ALA A 48 -17.39 19.53 8.37
CA ALA A 48 -16.65 18.27 8.40
C ALA A 48 -16.63 17.55 9.76
N ASN A 49 -16.62 18.28 10.88
CA ASN A 49 -16.64 17.68 12.22
C ASN A 49 -18.00 17.03 12.53
N ALA A 50 -19.10 17.74 12.25
CA ALA A 50 -20.45 17.21 12.42
C ALA A 50 -20.69 16.03 11.46
N PHE A 51 -20.13 16.07 10.25
CA PHE A 51 -20.21 14.96 9.32
C PHE A 51 -19.44 13.73 9.81
N ALA A 52 -18.22 13.91 10.30
CA ALA A 52 -17.42 12.82 10.85
C ALA A 52 -18.13 12.12 12.03
N GLU A 53 -18.76 12.90 12.92
CA GLU A 53 -19.60 12.39 14.01
C GLU A 53 -20.84 11.67 13.48
N PHE A 54 -21.54 12.26 12.52
CA PHE A 54 -22.74 11.69 11.89
C PHE A 54 -22.49 10.31 11.28
N ILE A 55 -21.36 10.11 10.60
CA ILE A 55 -21.01 8.80 10.03
C ILE A 55 -20.29 7.87 11.02
N GLY A 56 -20.09 8.28 12.28
CA GLY A 56 -19.44 7.45 13.30
C GLY A 56 -17.94 7.21 13.07
N THR A 57 -17.20 8.25 12.67
CA THR A 57 -15.74 8.19 12.45
C THR A 57 -14.98 9.08 13.42
N SER A 58 -13.73 8.71 13.76
CA SER A 58 -12.79 9.67 14.34
C SER A 58 -12.31 10.67 13.28
N ARG A 59 -11.77 11.82 13.71
CA ARG A 59 -11.21 12.81 12.78
C ARG A 59 -10.13 12.22 11.87
N SER A 60 -9.23 11.39 12.41
CA SER A 60 -8.17 10.76 11.63
C SER A 60 -8.69 9.71 10.64
N GLN A 61 -9.76 8.99 10.99
CA GLN A 61 -10.42 8.08 10.05
C GLN A 61 -11.10 8.85 8.93
N PHE A 62 -11.82 9.92 9.26
CA PHE A 62 -12.46 10.80 8.28
C PHE A 62 -11.43 11.37 7.30
N ASP A 63 -10.35 11.98 7.78
CA ASP A 63 -9.32 12.57 6.92
C ASP A 63 -8.68 11.52 5.98
N LEU A 64 -8.52 10.26 6.43
CA LEU A 64 -8.06 9.17 5.57
C LEU A 64 -9.08 8.78 4.49
N LEU A 65 -10.38 8.74 4.83
CA LEU A 65 -11.43 8.45 3.86
C LEU A 65 -11.55 9.55 2.79
N VAL A 66 -11.37 10.82 3.18
CA VAL A 66 -11.30 11.94 2.24
C VAL A 66 -10.05 11.84 1.36
N LYS A 67 -8.88 11.61 1.97
CA LYS A 67 -7.62 11.43 1.23
C LYS A 67 -7.67 10.29 0.22
N ASP A 68 -8.33 9.19 0.57
CA ASP A 68 -8.50 8.03 -0.30
C ASP A 68 -9.60 8.24 -1.37
N GLY A 69 -10.27 9.40 -1.39
CA GLY A 69 -11.35 9.71 -2.34
C GLY A 69 -12.66 8.94 -2.10
N VAL A 70 -12.80 8.30 -0.92
CA VAL A 70 -14.01 7.56 -0.55
C VAL A 70 -15.16 8.52 -0.21
N LEU A 71 -14.80 9.62 0.42
CA LEU A 71 -15.69 10.70 0.83
C LEU A 71 -15.24 11.97 0.12
N ALA A 72 -16.19 12.69 -0.47
CA ALA A 72 -15.96 14.00 -1.07
C ALA A 72 -16.93 15.00 -0.47
N PRO A 73 -16.49 16.26 -0.26
CA PRO A 73 -17.41 17.31 0.15
C PRO A 73 -18.43 17.58 -0.95
N ALA A 74 -19.63 18.00 -0.56
CA ALA A 74 -20.67 18.43 -1.50
C ALA A 74 -20.30 19.78 -2.14
N LEU A 75 -19.60 20.63 -1.39
CA LEU A 75 -19.05 21.90 -1.86
C LEU A 75 -17.65 22.11 -1.27
N ASP A 76 -16.67 22.36 -2.14
CA ASP A 76 -15.31 22.72 -1.78
C ASP A 76 -14.82 23.84 -2.69
N ALA A 77 -14.78 25.06 -2.15
CA ALA A 77 -14.44 26.27 -2.89
C ALA A 77 -13.29 27.01 -2.19
N PRO A 78 -12.38 27.67 -2.94
CA PRO A 78 -11.27 28.41 -2.35
C PRO A 78 -11.74 29.43 -1.31
N GLY A 79 -11.20 29.33 -0.08
CA GLY A 79 -11.53 30.23 1.01
C GLY A 79 -12.83 29.92 1.76
N VAL A 80 -13.58 28.88 1.38
CA VAL A 80 -14.78 28.39 2.07
C VAL A 80 -14.46 27.06 2.75
N LYS A 81 -14.95 26.86 3.98
CA LYS A 81 -14.83 25.55 4.64
C LYS A 81 -15.66 24.53 3.88
N ALA A 82 -15.07 23.40 3.52
CA ALA A 82 -15.76 22.30 2.85
C ALA A 82 -17.05 21.89 3.58
N ILE A 83 -18.13 21.76 2.82
CA ILE A 83 -19.48 21.46 3.30
C ILE A 83 -19.89 20.06 2.85
N TRP A 84 -20.57 19.31 3.72
CA TRP A 84 -20.82 17.88 3.56
C TRP A 84 -22.30 17.54 3.59
N SER A 85 -22.70 16.56 2.78
CA SER A 85 -24.10 16.14 2.65
C SER A 85 -24.41 14.90 3.51
N PRO A 86 -25.30 14.99 4.52
CA PRO A 86 -25.74 13.81 5.29
C PRO A 86 -26.31 12.70 4.41
N VAL A 87 -26.97 13.04 3.30
CA VAL A 87 -27.51 12.07 2.34
C VAL A 87 -26.38 11.23 1.74
N GLN A 88 -25.27 11.88 1.33
CA GLN A 88 -24.08 11.16 0.84
C GLN A 88 -23.43 10.32 1.94
N GLY A 89 -23.40 10.83 3.19
CA GLY A 89 -22.91 10.07 4.35
C GLY A 89 -23.74 8.81 4.61
N ARG A 90 -25.06 8.90 4.49
CA ARG A 90 -25.96 7.76 4.63
C ARG A 90 -25.78 6.75 3.51
N ALA A 91 -25.74 7.21 2.25
CA ALA A 91 -25.47 6.35 1.11
C ALA A 91 -24.11 5.63 1.22
N PHE A 92 -23.10 6.31 1.75
CA PHE A 92 -21.79 5.71 2.06
C PHE A 92 -21.92 4.54 3.05
N LEU A 93 -22.63 4.75 4.17
CA LEU A 93 -22.84 3.72 5.19
C LEU A 93 -23.69 2.55 4.67
N ASP A 94 -24.78 2.83 3.96
CA ASP A 94 -25.67 1.82 3.39
C ASP A 94 -24.90 0.94 2.37
N GLY A 95 -24.03 1.55 1.57
CA GLY A 95 -23.17 0.81 0.65
C GLY A 95 -22.19 -0.15 1.34
N LEU A 96 -21.74 0.17 2.56
CA LEU A 96 -20.88 -0.71 3.36
C LEU A 96 -21.65 -1.79 4.12
N LEU A 97 -22.83 -1.43 4.63
CA LEU A 97 -23.56 -2.24 5.60
C LEU A 97 -24.69 -3.09 4.98
N SER A 98 -25.11 -2.80 3.74
CA SER A 98 -26.21 -3.51 3.05
C SER A 98 -26.03 -5.03 2.98
N ARG A 99 -24.79 -5.51 2.91
CA ARG A 99 -24.45 -6.95 2.85
C ARG A 99 -23.70 -7.44 4.09
N ALA A 100 -23.61 -6.61 5.12
CA ALA A 100 -22.87 -6.94 6.33
C ALA A 100 -23.68 -7.90 7.21
N VAL A 101 -23.04 -8.95 7.72
CA VAL A 101 -23.64 -9.87 8.69
C VAL A 101 -23.68 -9.21 10.07
N SER A 102 -24.79 -9.36 10.81
CA SER A 102 -24.87 -8.86 12.20
C SER A 102 -23.94 -9.63 13.11
N LEU A 103 -23.16 -8.92 13.93
CA LEU A 103 -22.18 -9.50 14.85
C LEU A 103 -22.50 -9.06 16.28
N ALA A 104 -22.98 -9.96 17.13
CA ALA A 104 -23.16 -9.68 18.56
C ALA A 104 -21.82 -9.45 19.29
N LYS A 105 -20.73 -10.05 18.79
CA LYS A 105 -19.35 -9.85 19.24
C LYS A 105 -18.39 -10.02 18.08
N VAL A 106 -17.22 -9.38 18.15
CA VAL A 106 -16.19 -9.51 17.11
C VAL A 106 -15.58 -10.92 17.15
N PRO A 107 -15.75 -11.74 16.09
CA PRO A 107 -15.15 -13.07 16.05
C PRO A 107 -13.62 -13.03 15.94
N ARG A 108 -12.96 -14.13 16.26
CA ARG A 108 -11.50 -14.23 16.08
C ARG A 108 -11.13 -14.07 14.61
N GLY A 109 -10.12 -13.22 14.33
CA GLY A 109 -9.66 -12.93 12.98
C GLY A 109 -10.42 -11.83 12.26
N TRP A 110 -11.53 -11.36 12.83
CA TRP A 110 -12.24 -10.17 12.39
C TRP A 110 -11.69 -8.94 13.08
N GLU A 111 -11.66 -7.83 12.37
CA GLU A 111 -11.20 -6.55 12.90
C GLU A 111 -11.82 -5.38 12.14
N HIS A 112 -11.77 -4.19 12.73
CA HIS A 112 -12.24 -2.97 12.10
C HIS A 112 -11.47 -2.69 10.78
N VAL A 113 -12.16 -2.14 9.78
CA VAL A 113 -11.60 -1.86 8.44
C VAL A 113 -10.26 -1.12 8.51
N SER A 114 -10.17 -0.05 9.30
CA SER A 114 -8.93 0.73 9.46
C SER A 114 -7.76 -0.09 10.01
N LYS A 115 -8.02 -1.06 10.91
CA LYS A 115 -6.96 -1.92 11.46
C LYS A 115 -6.46 -2.92 10.41
N SER A 116 -7.37 -3.48 9.61
CA SER A 116 -6.99 -4.35 8.50
C SER A 116 -6.21 -3.60 7.43
N ALA A 117 -6.62 -2.37 7.10
CA ALA A 117 -5.90 -1.49 6.17
C ALA A 117 -4.48 -1.20 6.67
N GLN A 118 -4.33 -0.86 7.95
CA GLN A 118 -3.03 -0.61 8.59
C GLN A 118 -2.10 -1.83 8.50
N ARG A 119 -2.61 -3.04 8.75
CA ARG A 119 -1.82 -4.28 8.68
C ARG A 119 -1.32 -4.61 7.28
N LEU A 120 -2.13 -4.27 6.26
CA LEU A 120 -1.77 -4.42 4.85
C LEU A 120 -0.99 -3.22 4.30
N LYS A 121 -0.84 -2.15 5.10
CA LYS A 121 -0.24 -0.87 4.71
C LYS A 121 -0.85 -0.28 3.44
N ILE A 122 -2.18 -0.32 3.38
CA ILE A 122 -3.01 0.30 2.34
C ILE A 122 -3.95 1.32 2.99
N GLY A 123 -4.53 2.19 2.17
CA GLY A 123 -5.62 3.07 2.62
C GLY A 123 -6.91 2.28 2.87
N PRO A 124 -7.73 2.65 3.87
CA PRO A 124 -9.05 2.04 4.08
C PRO A 124 -9.94 2.10 2.83
N GLY A 125 -9.74 3.07 1.93
CA GLY A 125 -10.49 3.16 0.68
C GLY A 125 -10.36 1.95 -0.23
N ALA A 126 -9.21 1.29 -0.26
CA ALA A 126 -9.02 0.07 -1.05
C ALA A 126 -9.91 -1.09 -0.54
N ILE A 127 -10.09 -1.20 0.78
CA ILE A 127 -10.98 -2.20 1.39
C ILE A 127 -12.44 -1.81 1.10
N ILE A 128 -12.79 -0.53 1.24
CA ILE A 128 -14.15 -0.03 1.00
C ILE A 128 -14.59 -0.24 -0.46
N ALA A 129 -13.72 0.04 -1.43
CA ALA A 129 -13.99 -0.25 -2.83
C ALA A 129 -14.24 -1.76 -3.05
N ALA A 130 -13.39 -2.62 -2.46
CA ALA A 130 -13.56 -4.07 -2.55
C ALA A 130 -14.85 -4.59 -1.88
N ILE A 131 -15.32 -3.94 -0.80
CA ILE A 131 -16.62 -4.24 -0.18
C ILE A 131 -17.76 -3.86 -1.14
N ARG A 132 -17.73 -2.65 -1.70
CA ARG A 132 -18.76 -2.16 -2.64
C ARG A 132 -18.87 -3.03 -3.90
N GLU A 133 -17.74 -3.54 -4.38
CA GLU A 133 -17.65 -4.48 -5.50
C GLU A 133 -18.05 -5.92 -5.12
N GLY A 134 -18.32 -6.20 -3.84
CA GLY A 134 -18.71 -7.53 -3.36
C GLY A 134 -17.57 -8.56 -3.35
N ARG A 135 -16.31 -8.12 -3.41
CA ARG A 135 -15.15 -9.03 -3.45
C ARG A 135 -14.75 -9.58 -2.09
N ILE A 136 -15.15 -8.91 -1.01
CA ILE A 136 -14.85 -9.32 0.38
C ILE A 136 -16.09 -10.02 0.95
N PRO A 137 -16.07 -11.36 1.16
CA PRO A 137 -17.24 -12.07 1.69
C PRO A 137 -17.48 -11.78 3.17
N GLY A 138 -16.41 -11.73 3.97
CA GLY A 138 -16.49 -11.49 5.42
C GLY A 138 -16.61 -10.00 5.76
N VAL A 139 -17.80 -9.43 5.62
CA VAL A 139 -18.15 -8.08 6.10
C VAL A 139 -19.23 -8.18 7.16
N GLY A 140 -19.10 -7.42 8.25
CA GLY A 140 -19.98 -7.52 9.40
C GLY A 140 -20.23 -6.19 10.09
N ARG A 141 -21.40 -6.09 10.70
CA ARG A 141 -21.85 -4.96 11.49
C ARG A 141 -21.87 -5.37 12.96
N LEU A 142 -21.05 -4.73 13.78
CA LEU A 142 -21.05 -4.96 15.22
C LEU A 142 -22.32 -4.38 15.86
N GLU A 143 -23.06 -5.20 16.61
CA GLU A 143 -24.26 -4.78 17.33
C GLU A 143 -23.92 -3.80 18.45
N GLY A 144 -24.80 -2.82 18.68
CA GLY A 144 -24.60 -1.78 19.68
C GLY A 144 -23.59 -0.69 19.27
N VAL A 145 -23.05 -0.77 18.06
CA VAL A 145 -22.18 0.27 17.47
C VAL A 145 -22.81 0.75 16.16
N GLU A 146 -22.77 2.05 15.95
CA GLU A 146 -23.39 2.70 14.78
C GLU A 146 -22.33 3.27 13.82
N GLY A 147 -22.77 3.48 12.57
CA GLY A 147 -21.96 4.10 11.54
C GLY A 147 -20.71 3.28 11.14
N TYR A 148 -19.67 3.99 10.71
CA TYR A 148 -18.43 3.41 10.22
C TYR A 148 -17.69 2.59 11.28
N ALA A 149 -17.77 3.00 12.56
CA ALA A 149 -17.19 2.27 13.68
C ALA A 149 -17.73 0.83 13.83
N ALA A 150 -18.92 0.55 13.32
CA ALA A 150 -19.52 -0.78 13.35
C ALA A 150 -18.91 -1.75 12.31
N VAL A 151 -18.19 -1.24 11.30
CA VAL A 151 -17.77 -2.02 10.12
C VAL A 151 -16.55 -2.87 10.44
N HIS A 152 -16.76 -4.17 10.49
CA HIS A 152 -15.73 -5.17 10.72
C HIS A 152 -15.57 -6.08 9.50
N VAL A 153 -14.34 -6.51 9.25
CA VAL A 153 -13.99 -7.40 8.14
C VAL A 153 -13.19 -8.59 8.63
N ASN A 154 -13.37 -9.73 7.99
CA ASN A 154 -12.49 -10.88 8.16
C ASN A 154 -11.13 -10.58 7.51
N HIS A 155 -10.06 -10.45 8.31
CA HIS A 155 -8.75 -10.05 7.81
C HIS A 155 -8.16 -11.06 6.79
N ALA A 156 -8.52 -12.34 6.90
CA ALA A 156 -8.07 -13.35 5.94
C ALA A 156 -8.68 -13.13 4.56
N ASP A 157 -9.95 -12.75 4.48
CA ASP A 157 -10.60 -12.41 3.22
C ASP A 157 -10.01 -11.14 2.61
N VAL A 158 -9.77 -10.10 3.42
CA VAL A 158 -9.11 -8.88 2.96
C VAL A 158 -7.72 -9.20 2.42
N THR A 159 -6.93 -10.02 3.13
CA THR A 159 -5.59 -10.41 2.71
C THR A 159 -5.61 -11.23 1.43
N ARG A 160 -6.60 -12.11 1.25
CA ARG A 160 -6.77 -12.89 0.02
C ARG A 160 -7.09 -12.01 -1.18
N VAL A 161 -7.85 -10.94 -0.98
CA VAL A 161 -8.33 -10.06 -2.06
C VAL A 161 -7.36 -8.91 -2.37
N LEU A 162 -6.69 -8.37 -1.35
CA LEU A 162 -5.89 -7.13 -1.44
C LEU A 162 -4.46 -7.31 -0.93
N GLY A 163 -4.10 -8.48 -0.40
CA GLY A 163 -2.73 -8.80 -0.05
C GLY A 163 -1.87 -8.84 -1.30
N ALA A 164 -0.63 -8.36 -1.17
CA ALA A 164 0.34 -8.52 -2.25
C ALA A 164 0.82 -9.98 -2.29
N ASP A 165 0.97 -10.51 -3.51
CA ASP A 165 1.59 -11.81 -3.74
C ASP A 165 2.96 -11.86 -3.08
N SER A 166 3.30 -12.99 -2.48
CA SER A 166 4.67 -13.19 -1.99
C SER A 166 5.60 -13.16 -3.20
N PRO A 167 6.67 -12.34 -3.19
CA PRO A 167 7.63 -12.34 -4.27
C PRO A 167 8.09 -13.78 -4.51
N THR A 168 8.10 -14.21 -5.77
CA THR A 168 8.82 -15.42 -6.19
C THR A 168 10.32 -15.31 -5.87
N ALA A 169 10.80 -14.09 -5.59
CA ALA A 169 12.15 -13.77 -5.19
C ALA A 169 12.42 -14.06 -3.70
N GLN A 170 13.61 -14.57 -3.41
CA GLN A 170 14.06 -14.92 -2.07
C GLN A 170 14.67 -13.71 -1.35
N SER A 171 14.56 -13.64 -0.03
CA SER A 171 15.36 -12.66 0.72
C SER A 171 16.84 -13.01 0.65
N ILE A 172 17.71 -12.01 0.84
CA ILE A 172 19.17 -12.19 0.88
C ILE A 172 19.55 -13.23 1.95
N GLU A 173 18.89 -13.22 3.12
CA GLU A 173 19.15 -14.17 4.19
C GLU A 173 18.78 -15.62 3.80
N ILE A 174 17.67 -15.82 3.08
CA ILE A 174 17.25 -17.14 2.61
C ILE A 174 18.24 -17.65 1.56
N PHE A 175 18.58 -16.82 0.58
CA PHE A 175 19.52 -17.21 -0.46
C PHE A 175 20.93 -17.51 0.10
N ALA A 176 21.43 -16.66 1.02
CA ALA A 176 22.71 -16.89 1.69
C ALA A 176 22.76 -18.24 2.43
N LYS A 177 21.67 -18.64 3.09
CA LYS A 177 21.54 -19.97 3.70
C LYS A 177 21.52 -21.07 2.65
N ALA A 178 20.75 -20.90 1.58
CA ALA A 178 20.62 -21.89 0.51
C ALA A 178 21.97 -22.20 -0.15
N VAL A 179 22.76 -21.17 -0.49
CA VAL A 179 24.09 -21.35 -1.08
C VAL A 179 25.20 -21.55 -0.04
N GLY A 180 24.89 -21.51 1.25
CA GLY A 180 25.89 -21.73 2.32
C GLY A 180 26.93 -20.62 2.48
N LEU A 181 26.64 -19.40 2.00
CA LEU A 181 27.50 -18.24 2.16
C LEU A 181 27.08 -17.44 3.41
N LEU A 182 27.47 -17.94 4.58
CA LEU A 182 27.15 -17.34 5.88
C LEU A 182 28.35 -16.59 6.47
N PRO A 183 28.14 -15.52 7.26
CA PRO A 183 26.85 -14.88 7.55
C PRO A 183 26.27 -14.11 6.36
N PRO A 184 24.96 -13.78 6.33
CA PRO A 184 24.31 -13.06 5.22
C PRO A 184 24.97 -11.71 4.85
N SER A 185 25.77 -11.11 5.75
CA SER A 185 26.54 -9.91 5.45
C SER A 185 27.56 -10.09 4.32
N ARG A 186 28.08 -11.32 4.08
CA ARG A 186 28.95 -11.62 2.94
C ARG A 186 28.22 -11.42 1.62
N LEU A 187 27.02 -11.98 1.50
CA LEU A 187 26.18 -11.81 0.33
C LEU A 187 25.77 -10.34 0.13
N LYS A 188 25.43 -9.62 1.22
CA LYS A 188 25.15 -8.18 1.16
C LYS A 188 26.34 -7.37 0.64
N ARG A 189 27.57 -7.71 1.05
CA ARG A 189 28.79 -7.06 0.55
C ARG A 189 28.98 -7.33 -0.96
N LEU A 190 28.76 -8.56 -1.43
CA LEU A 190 28.84 -8.89 -2.86
C LEU A 190 27.85 -8.08 -3.71
N ILE A 191 26.62 -7.93 -3.23
CA ILE A 191 25.59 -7.12 -3.91
C ILE A 191 25.99 -5.64 -3.91
N LYS A 192 26.42 -5.10 -2.75
CA LYS A 192 26.85 -3.71 -2.64
C LYS A 192 28.06 -3.39 -3.54
N ALA A 193 28.94 -4.35 -3.71
CA ALA A 193 30.11 -4.28 -4.58
C ALA A 193 29.78 -4.45 -6.08
N GLY A 194 28.52 -4.74 -6.44
CA GLY A 194 28.10 -4.98 -7.83
C GLY A 194 28.61 -6.29 -8.43
N VAL A 195 29.13 -7.21 -7.60
CA VAL A 195 29.69 -8.50 -8.04
C VAL A 195 28.59 -9.49 -8.41
N ILE A 196 27.45 -9.42 -7.70
CA ILE A 196 26.28 -10.25 -7.97
C ILE A 196 25.04 -9.35 -8.09
N PRO A 197 24.11 -9.67 -8.99
CA PRO A 197 22.90 -8.88 -9.14
C PRO A 197 21.92 -9.14 -7.98
N ALA A 198 21.09 -8.13 -7.70
CA ALA A 198 19.94 -8.25 -6.83
C ALA A 198 18.87 -7.25 -7.28
N THR A 199 17.61 -7.63 -7.17
CA THR A 199 16.50 -6.83 -7.66
C THR A 199 15.84 -6.07 -6.51
N ARG A 200 15.59 -4.77 -6.70
CA ARG A 200 14.84 -3.95 -5.74
C ARG A 200 13.35 -4.22 -5.92
N LEU A 201 12.76 -4.96 -4.98
CA LEU A 201 11.34 -5.29 -4.97
C LEU A 201 10.64 -4.69 -3.76
N GLN A 202 9.34 -4.44 -3.90
CA GLN A 202 8.52 -4.02 -2.78
C GLN A 202 8.16 -5.23 -1.92
N ASN A 203 8.46 -5.17 -0.62
CA ASN A 203 8.04 -6.21 0.32
C ASN A 203 6.51 -6.25 0.35
N PRO A 204 5.87 -7.41 0.13
CA PRO A 204 4.42 -7.51 -0.01
C PRO A 204 3.68 -7.15 1.28
N LYS A 205 4.29 -7.42 2.44
CA LYS A 205 3.71 -7.19 3.76
C LYS A 205 4.04 -5.80 4.28
N THR A 206 5.29 -5.38 4.13
CA THR A 206 5.75 -4.11 4.72
C THR A 206 5.71 -2.95 3.74
N ARG A 207 5.44 -3.20 2.45
CA ARG A 207 5.47 -2.22 1.35
C ARG A 207 6.78 -1.42 1.22
N ALA A 208 7.79 -1.78 1.99
CA ALA A 208 9.11 -1.18 1.93
C ALA A 208 9.89 -1.79 0.76
N PHE A 209 10.59 -0.95 0.00
CA PHE A 209 11.51 -1.45 -1.01
C PHE A 209 12.72 -2.09 -0.35
N GLN A 210 12.99 -3.34 -0.69
CA GLN A 210 14.13 -4.11 -0.20
C GLN A 210 14.78 -4.85 -1.38
N LEU A 211 16.03 -5.26 -1.21
CA LEU A 211 16.72 -6.07 -2.19
C LEU A 211 16.35 -7.54 -1.99
N TYR A 212 15.97 -8.20 -3.08
CA TYR A 212 15.64 -9.61 -3.16
C TYR A 212 16.52 -10.29 -4.21
N ILE A 213 16.63 -11.60 -4.12
CA ILE A 213 17.27 -12.45 -5.13
C ILE A 213 16.16 -13.12 -5.94
N THR A 214 15.97 -12.67 -7.18
CA THR A 214 15.07 -13.32 -8.13
C THR A 214 15.65 -14.65 -8.63
N ALA A 215 14.86 -15.43 -9.37
CA ALA A 215 15.36 -16.63 -10.03
C ALA A 215 16.47 -16.30 -11.05
N GLU A 216 16.36 -15.16 -11.74
CA GLU A 216 17.38 -14.68 -12.67
C GLU A 216 18.67 -14.28 -11.94
N ASP A 217 18.56 -13.57 -10.82
CA ASP A 217 19.70 -13.21 -9.97
C ASP A 217 20.43 -14.45 -9.45
N ALA A 218 19.67 -15.45 -8.97
CA ALA A 218 20.21 -16.72 -8.50
C ALA A 218 20.90 -17.50 -9.63
N ALA A 219 20.31 -17.56 -10.82
CA ALA A 219 20.92 -18.19 -11.98
C ALA A 219 22.21 -17.47 -12.39
N ALA A 220 22.24 -16.13 -12.35
CA ALA A 220 23.44 -15.35 -12.62
C ALA A 220 24.56 -15.64 -11.61
N PHE A 221 24.21 -15.79 -10.32
CA PHE A 221 25.15 -16.23 -9.30
C PHE A 221 25.73 -17.61 -9.62
N HIS A 222 24.88 -18.62 -9.86
CA HIS A 222 25.31 -20.00 -10.10
C HIS A 222 26.07 -20.19 -11.42
N ARG A 223 25.83 -19.34 -12.43
CA ARG A 223 26.60 -19.35 -13.69
C ARG A 223 28.07 -18.98 -13.48
N ARG A 224 28.37 -18.13 -12.50
CA ARG A 224 29.72 -17.55 -12.33
C ARG A 224 30.44 -18.09 -11.10
N TYR A 225 29.70 -18.44 -10.05
CA TYR A 225 30.25 -18.77 -8.75
C TYR A 225 29.76 -20.11 -8.21
N LEU A 226 30.64 -20.75 -7.45
CA LEU A 226 30.34 -21.90 -6.62
C LEU A 226 30.76 -21.65 -5.18
N THR A 227 29.99 -22.15 -4.23
CA THR A 227 30.37 -22.26 -2.82
C THR A 227 30.64 -23.74 -2.49
N PRO A 228 31.30 -24.08 -1.37
CA PRO A 228 31.46 -25.47 -0.96
C PRO A 228 30.16 -26.27 -0.91
N ARG A 229 29.04 -25.63 -0.55
CA ARG A 229 27.72 -26.27 -0.52
C ARG A 229 27.20 -26.55 -1.93
N THR A 230 27.19 -25.56 -2.82
CA THR A 230 26.68 -25.75 -4.19
C THR A 230 27.59 -26.68 -4.99
N LEU A 231 28.89 -26.64 -4.70
CA LEU A 231 29.89 -27.52 -5.27
C LEU A 231 29.70 -28.97 -4.82
N ALA A 232 29.46 -29.22 -3.53
CA ALA A 232 29.11 -30.56 -3.06
C ALA A 232 27.80 -31.10 -3.68
N GLN A 233 26.79 -30.22 -3.83
CA GLN A 233 25.53 -30.57 -4.48
C GLN A 233 25.70 -30.92 -5.95
N GLU A 234 26.53 -30.16 -6.67
CA GLU A 234 26.73 -30.34 -8.11
C GLU A 234 27.57 -31.57 -8.45
N PHE A 235 28.64 -31.84 -7.69
CA PHE A 235 29.56 -32.95 -7.97
C PHE A 235 29.26 -34.22 -7.16
N GLY A 236 28.23 -34.22 -6.30
CA GLY A 236 27.82 -35.38 -5.51
C GLY A 236 28.87 -35.90 -4.52
N ARG A 237 29.88 -35.07 -4.17
CA ARG A 237 30.99 -35.41 -3.26
C ARG A 237 30.97 -34.51 -2.02
N SER A 238 31.65 -34.93 -0.95
CA SER A 238 31.75 -34.11 0.25
C SER A 238 32.50 -32.80 0.00
N TRP A 239 32.03 -31.71 0.61
CA TRP A 239 32.67 -30.40 0.43
C TRP A 239 34.12 -30.40 0.92
N GLN A 240 34.47 -31.20 1.93
CA GLN A 240 35.85 -31.32 2.42
C GLN A 240 36.76 -31.95 1.36
N SER A 241 36.32 -33.04 0.71
CA SER A 241 37.10 -33.72 -0.32
C SER A 241 37.34 -32.79 -1.51
N LEU A 242 36.28 -32.14 -1.99
CA LEU A 242 36.38 -31.25 -3.12
C LEU A 242 37.23 -30.00 -2.82
N THR A 243 37.09 -29.39 -1.64
CA THR A 243 37.92 -28.23 -1.27
C THR A 243 39.38 -28.58 -1.05
N ALA A 244 39.70 -29.79 -0.56
CA ALA A 244 41.07 -30.28 -0.47
C ALA A 244 41.69 -30.50 -1.86
N GLU A 245 40.93 -31.08 -2.79
CA GLU A 245 41.37 -31.27 -4.18
C GLU A 245 41.61 -29.94 -4.90
N LEU A 246 40.69 -28.98 -4.75
CA LEU A 246 40.87 -27.63 -5.31
C LEU A 246 42.14 -26.96 -4.77
N ARG A 247 42.44 -27.10 -3.48
CA ARG A 247 43.68 -26.56 -2.89
C ARG A 247 44.94 -27.25 -3.44
N ALA A 248 44.90 -28.57 -3.63
CA ALA A 248 46.01 -29.32 -4.22
C ALA A 248 46.28 -28.91 -5.67
N LYS A 249 45.22 -28.49 -6.39
CA LYS A 249 45.28 -27.91 -7.75
C LYS A 249 45.48 -26.39 -7.75
N GLU A 250 45.87 -25.82 -6.60
CA GLU A 250 46.12 -24.37 -6.39
C GLU A 250 44.92 -23.43 -6.67
N ILE A 251 43.71 -23.97 -6.78
CA ILE A 251 42.48 -23.19 -6.95
C ILE A 251 42.05 -22.60 -5.60
N ARG A 252 42.18 -21.28 -5.47
CA ARG A 252 41.80 -20.53 -4.27
C ARG A 252 40.40 -19.93 -4.41
N PRO A 253 39.71 -19.66 -3.27
CA PRO A 253 38.53 -18.81 -3.30
C PRO A 253 38.84 -17.48 -3.99
N CYS A 254 37.94 -17.02 -4.84
CA CYS A 254 38.06 -15.75 -5.50
C CYS A 254 37.86 -14.60 -4.49
N SER A 255 38.67 -13.56 -4.64
CA SER A 255 38.52 -12.28 -3.94
C SER A 255 38.17 -11.18 -4.94
N PRO A 256 36.91 -11.11 -5.43
CA PRO A 256 36.46 -10.00 -6.28
C PRO A 256 36.88 -8.65 -5.70
N LEU A 257 37.38 -7.74 -6.53
CA LEU A 257 37.85 -6.42 -6.08
C LEU A 257 38.93 -6.45 -4.98
N GLY A 258 39.65 -7.56 -4.83
CA GLY A 258 40.68 -7.73 -3.80
C GLY A 258 40.13 -7.98 -2.38
N GLU A 259 38.83 -8.15 -2.22
CA GLU A 259 38.19 -8.40 -0.93
C GLU A 259 37.85 -9.88 -0.70
N ASP A 260 38.02 -10.35 0.54
CA ASP A 260 37.55 -11.69 0.94
C ASP A 260 36.05 -11.67 1.27
N PHE A 261 35.28 -12.47 0.53
CA PHE A 261 33.85 -12.69 0.73
C PHE A 261 33.53 -14.08 1.28
N GLY A 262 34.54 -14.86 1.67
CA GLY A 262 34.43 -16.23 2.14
C GLY A 262 34.73 -17.26 1.04
N PRO A 263 34.30 -18.52 1.23
CA PRO A 263 34.61 -19.60 0.31
C PRO A 263 33.71 -19.51 -0.95
N LEU A 264 34.05 -18.59 -1.83
CA LEU A 264 33.43 -18.35 -3.12
C LEU A 264 34.46 -18.69 -4.20
N TYR A 265 34.12 -19.52 -5.16
CA TYR A 265 35.04 -19.96 -6.22
C TYR A 265 34.47 -19.57 -7.58
N LEU A 266 35.34 -19.22 -8.53
CA LEU A 266 34.92 -19.05 -9.92
C LEU A 266 34.57 -20.42 -10.51
N ARG A 267 33.40 -20.52 -11.11
CA ARG A 267 32.90 -21.76 -11.69
C ARG A 267 33.84 -22.28 -12.79
N ALA A 268 34.34 -21.38 -13.64
CA ALA A 268 35.25 -21.74 -14.73
C ALA A 268 36.51 -22.45 -14.21
N ASP A 269 37.14 -21.91 -13.16
CA ASP A 269 38.35 -22.47 -12.56
C ASP A 269 38.08 -23.84 -11.94
N VAL A 270 36.96 -23.98 -11.22
CA VAL A 270 36.55 -25.26 -10.61
C VAL A 270 36.29 -26.32 -11.69
N VAL A 271 35.49 -25.99 -12.71
CA VAL A 271 35.15 -26.94 -13.77
C VAL A 271 36.41 -27.35 -14.52
N SER A 272 37.29 -26.40 -14.86
CA SER A 272 38.57 -26.71 -15.51
C SER A 272 39.46 -27.59 -14.65
N ALA A 273 39.42 -27.44 -13.33
CA ALA A 273 40.24 -28.22 -12.42
C ALA A 273 39.66 -29.61 -12.11
N LEU A 274 38.34 -29.79 -12.16
CA LEU A 274 37.64 -31.02 -11.80
C LEU A 274 37.12 -31.83 -13.01
N SER A 275 37.34 -31.34 -14.23
CA SER A 275 37.16 -32.11 -15.47
C SER A 275 38.28 -33.15 -15.63
#